data_AF-A0A7X6PW04-F1
#
_entry.id   AF-A0A7X6PW04-F1
#
_cell.length_a   1.000
_cell.length_b   1.000
_cell.length_c   1.000
_cell.angle_alpha   90.00
_cell.angle_beta   90.00
_cell.angle_gamma   90.00
#
_symmetry.space_group_name_H-M   'P 1'
#
loop_
_entity.id
_entity.type
_entity.pdbx_description
1 polymer ?
#
loop_
_entity_poly.entity_id
_entity_poly.type
_entity_poly.pdbx_seq_one_letter_code
_entity_poly.pdbx_strand_id
1 'polypeptide(L)'
;SDPFKIEELGAEITCFLGGQSISLNTTSALYIKKGVRHGPVIWNSFSRPHLEKSVILGPEKNNSAWVDPGQAGKQPKTSFSKNHDVDYEKYVVRKPLMLQGTEVTDAIESPARIYMSSEIIPDSQIYTDFGWIPGMPGLNPPIPDHSHDYEEVVLLVGNDPNNPEILGAELEFCINDEPLTFNRTTAIYAPKSLKHGPLTWKDFSRPHLLMPIVFGTGSLAEAAPAGYKE
;
A
#
# COMPACT_ATOMS: atom_id res chain seq x y z
N SER A 1 7.27 23.37 2.60
CA SER A 1 6.96 22.69 1.31
C SER A 1 7.11 21.20 1.54
N ASP A 2 6.22 20.38 1.01
CA ASP A 2 6.37 18.92 1.02
C ASP A 2 7.63 18.55 0.20
N PRO A 3 8.72 18.08 0.84
CA PRO A 3 9.97 17.80 0.15
C PRO A 3 9.86 16.59 -0.81
N PHE A 4 8.83 15.76 -0.65
CA PHE A 4 8.61 14.57 -1.45
C PHE A 4 7.57 14.78 -2.55
N LYS A 5 6.83 15.90 -2.55
CA LYS A 5 5.70 16.17 -3.44
C LYS A 5 4.79 14.94 -3.57
N ILE A 6 4.36 14.40 -2.43
CA ILE A 6 3.67 13.11 -2.31
C ILE A 6 2.37 13.08 -3.12
N GLU A 7 1.79 14.24 -3.41
CA GLU A 7 0.60 14.36 -4.25
C GLU A 7 0.88 14.18 -5.75
N GLU A 8 2.11 14.35 -6.24
CA GLU A 8 2.45 14.16 -7.64
C GLU A 8 2.92 12.71 -7.90
N LEU A 9 2.19 11.95 -8.73
CA LEU A 9 2.59 10.58 -9.06
C LEU A 9 3.86 10.53 -9.92
N GLY A 10 4.15 11.58 -10.69
CA GLY A 10 5.27 11.57 -11.63
C GLY A 10 4.99 10.86 -12.94
N ALA A 11 3.76 10.41 -13.16
CA ALA A 11 3.25 9.83 -14.40
C ALA A 11 1.79 10.24 -14.58
N GLU A 12 1.30 10.19 -15.82
CA GLU A 12 -0.13 10.21 -16.12
C GLU A 12 -0.52 8.83 -16.64
N ILE A 13 -1.40 8.15 -15.92
CA ILE A 13 -1.79 6.76 -16.19
C ILE A 13 -3.29 6.69 -16.40
N THR A 14 -3.76 6.01 -17.44
CA THR A 14 -5.17 5.65 -17.61
C THR A 14 -5.35 4.19 -17.22
N CYS A 15 -6.20 3.93 -16.22
CA CYS A 15 -6.71 2.60 -15.90
C CYS A 15 -8.16 2.49 -16.38
N PHE A 16 -8.59 1.32 -16.84
CA PHE A 16 -10.00 1.07 -17.15
C PHE A 16 -10.63 0.20 -16.06
N LEU A 17 -11.76 0.63 -15.49
CA LEU A 17 -12.56 -0.13 -14.52
C LEU A 17 -13.99 -0.28 -15.06
N GLY A 18 -14.45 -1.52 -15.27
CA GLY A 18 -15.76 -1.79 -15.88
C GLY A 18 -16.00 -1.11 -17.24
N GLY A 19 -14.92 -0.83 -17.97
CA GLY A 19 -14.93 -0.08 -19.23
C GLY A 19 -14.91 1.46 -19.07
N GLN A 20 -15.02 1.99 -17.85
CA GLN A 20 -14.80 3.42 -17.58
C GLN A 20 -13.30 3.73 -17.52
N SER A 21 -12.86 4.76 -18.23
CA SER A 21 -11.50 5.29 -18.11
C SER A 21 -11.35 6.10 -16.81
N ILE A 22 -10.30 5.81 -16.06
CA ILE A 22 -9.91 6.47 -14.82
C ILE A 22 -8.49 7.01 -15.03
N SER A 23 -8.31 8.33 -15.00
CA SER A 23 -6.98 8.95 -15.06
C SER A 23 -6.36 8.99 -13.65
N LEU A 24 -5.07 8.68 -13.54
CA LEU A 24 -4.26 8.68 -12.32
C LEU A 24 -3.02 9.53 -12.59
N ASN A 25 -2.92 10.67 -11.92
CA ASN A 25 -1.77 11.59 -11.99
C ASN A 25 -1.29 12.05 -10.60
N THR A 26 -1.98 11.61 -9.56
CA THR A 26 -1.65 11.77 -8.15
C THR A 26 -1.55 10.41 -7.48
N THR A 27 -0.88 10.34 -6.34
CA THR A 27 -0.87 9.16 -5.48
C THR A 27 -2.31 8.79 -5.12
N SER A 28 -2.75 7.63 -5.59
CA SER A 28 -4.14 7.15 -5.49
C SER A 28 -4.15 5.65 -5.19
N ALA A 29 -5.23 5.16 -4.61
CA ALA A 29 -5.50 3.72 -4.52
C ALA A 29 -6.77 3.36 -5.30
N LEU A 30 -6.83 2.13 -5.81
CA LEU A 30 -7.99 1.60 -6.50
C LEU A 30 -8.45 0.32 -5.78
N TYR A 31 -9.75 0.25 -5.47
CA TYR A 31 -10.38 -0.98 -5.02
C TYR A 31 -11.00 -1.71 -6.21
N ILE A 32 -10.50 -2.90 -6.53
CA ILE A 32 -11.06 -3.72 -7.61
C ILE A 32 -11.97 -4.78 -7.00
N LYS A 33 -13.28 -4.55 -7.07
CA LYS A 33 -14.29 -5.51 -6.60
C LYS A 33 -14.25 -6.80 -7.43
N LYS A 34 -14.47 -7.95 -6.78
CA LYS A 34 -14.60 -9.25 -7.45
C LYS A 34 -15.58 -9.17 -8.63
N GLY A 35 -15.16 -9.68 -9.78
CA GLY A 35 -15.96 -9.72 -11.01
C GLY A 35 -15.92 -8.43 -11.84
N VAL A 36 -15.36 -7.33 -11.34
CA VAL A 36 -15.15 -6.11 -12.13
C VAL A 36 -13.98 -6.32 -13.08
N ARG A 37 -14.28 -6.30 -14.38
CA ARG A 37 -13.25 -6.26 -15.42
C ARG A 37 -12.44 -4.97 -15.26
N HIS A 38 -11.12 -5.08 -15.27
CA HIS A 38 -10.21 -3.94 -15.19
C HIS A 38 -9.07 -4.09 -16.18
N GLY A 39 -8.36 -2.99 -16.41
CA GLY A 39 -7.32 -2.90 -17.42
C GLY A 39 -7.87 -2.64 -18.84
N PRO A 40 -6.99 -2.25 -19.79
CA PRO A 40 -5.55 -2.10 -19.63
C PRO A 40 -5.18 -0.92 -18.72
N VAL A 41 -3.94 -0.94 -18.23
CA VAL A 41 -3.32 0.22 -17.60
C VAL A 41 -2.36 0.81 -18.62
N ILE A 42 -2.52 2.09 -18.93
CA ILE A 42 -1.80 2.79 -19.99
C ILE A 42 -1.05 3.95 -19.38
N TRP A 43 0.28 3.94 -19.50
CA TRP A 43 1.10 5.09 -19.16
C TRP A 43 1.06 6.08 -20.33
N ASN A 44 0.35 7.18 -20.15
CA ASN A 44 0.28 8.26 -21.15
C ASN A 44 1.55 9.12 -21.10
N SER A 45 2.12 9.31 -19.91
CA SER A 45 3.40 10.01 -19.72
C SER A 45 4.16 9.49 -18.51
N PHE A 46 5.49 9.68 -18.51
CA PHE A 46 6.39 9.36 -17.41
C PHE A 46 7.42 10.48 -17.26
N SER A 47 7.50 11.06 -16.08
CA SER A 47 8.42 12.17 -15.77
C SER A 47 9.40 11.85 -14.64
N ARG A 48 9.04 10.95 -13.72
CA ARG A 48 9.91 10.42 -12.66
C ARG A 48 9.42 9.04 -12.21
N PRO A 49 10.28 8.25 -11.55
CA PRO A 49 9.89 6.97 -10.98
C PRO A 49 8.70 7.08 -10.03
N HIS A 50 7.84 6.06 -10.06
CA HIS A 50 6.75 5.85 -9.12
C HIS A 50 6.66 4.37 -8.77
N LEU A 51 5.98 4.07 -7.67
CA LEU A 51 5.78 2.72 -7.19
C LEU A 51 4.32 2.33 -7.35
N GLU A 52 4.07 1.25 -8.10
CA GLU A 52 2.78 0.57 -8.13
C GLU A 52 2.88 -0.66 -7.22
N LYS A 53 1.91 -0.82 -6.31
CA LYS A 53 1.75 -2.04 -5.51
C LYS A 53 0.34 -2.57 -5.73
N SER A 54 0.23 -3.86 -6.03
CA SER A 54 -1.04 -4.56 -6.14
C SER A 54 -1.14 -5.62 -5.05
N VAL A 55 -2.26 -5.61 -4.33
CA VAL A 55 -2.64 -6.63 -3.35
C VAL A 55 -3.84 -7.36 -3.93
N ILE A 56 -3.70 -8.67 -4.14
CA ILE A 56 -4.74 -9.50 -4.77
C ILE A 56 -5.23 -10.52 -3.75
N LEU A 57 -6.53 -10.49 -3.45
CA LEU A 57 -7.19 -11.47 -2.59
C LEU A 57 -7.91 -12.53 -3.42
N GLY A 58 -7.53 -13.79 -3.24
CA GLY A 58 -8.25 -14.94 -3.77
C GLY A 58 -7.35 -16.02 -4.38
N PRO A 59 -7.79 -17.28 -4.42
CA PRO A 59 -6.98 -18.42 -4.84
C PRO A 59 -6.97 -18.68 -6.37
N GLU A 60 -7.50 -17.79 -7.21
CA GLU A 60 -7.77 -18.16 -8.60
C GLU A 60 -6.61 -17.92 -9.56
N LYS A 61 -6.20 -19.01 -10.22
CA LYS A 61 -5.33 -19.01 -11.39
C LYS A 61 -5.94 -18.12 -12.48
N ASN A 62 -5.49 -16.88 -12.58
CA ASN A 62 -5.97 -15.93 -13.56
C ASN A 62 -5.11 -15.94 -14.83
N ASN A 63 -5.37 -16.90 -15.72
CA ASN A 63 -4.68 -17.01 -17.02
C ASN A 63 -4.98 -15.84 -17.99
N SER A 64 -5.86 -14.90 -17.61
CA SER A 64 -6.33 -13.80 -18.46
C SER A 64 -5.96 -12.39 -17.98
N ALA A 65 -5.40 -12.24 -16.77
CA ALA A 65 -5.06 -10.92 -16.21
C ALA A 65 -3.75 -10.34 -16.75
N TRP A 66 -2.82 -11.20 -17.16
CA TRP A 66 -1.48 -10.77 -17.53
C TRP A 66 -1.32 -10.83 -19.05
N VAL A 67 -0.58 -9.84 -19.59
CA VAL A 67 -0.14 -9.90 -20.98
C VAL A 67 0.70 -11.16 -21.13
N ASP A 68 0.28 -12.06 -22.01
CA ASP A 68 1.11 -13.20 -22.42
C ASP A 68 2.44 -12.64 -22.95
N PRO A 69 3.60 -13.04 -22.42
CA PRO A 69 4.90 -12.60 -22.92
C PRO A 69 5.06 -12.79 -24.44
N GLY A 70 4.36 -13.77 -25.04
CA GLY A 70 4.29 -13.97 -26.49
C GLY A 70 3.48 -12.93 -27.27
N GLN A 71 2.81 -12.00 -26.60
CA GLN A 71 2.07 -10.85 -27.16
C GLN A 71 2.80 -9.52 -26.96
N ALA A 72 4.04 -9.52 -26.45
CA ALA A 72 4.86 -8.32 -26.35
C ALA A 72 4.86 -7.53 -27.68
N GLY A 73 4.42 -6.28 -27.64
CA GLY A 73 4.32 -5.40 -28.81
C GLY A 73 2.96 -5.32 -29.51
N LYS A 74 1.95 -6.10 -29.12
CA LYS A 74 0.56 -5.89 -29.58
C LYS A 74 -0.15 -4.93 -28.63
N GLN A 75 -0.73 -3.85 -29.15
CA GLN A 75 -1.54 -2.95 -28.33
C GLN A 75 -2.78 -3.69 -27.79
N PRO A 76 -3.09 -3.59 -26.49
CA PRO A 76 -4.32 -4.12 -25.93
C PRO A 76 -5.54 -3.51 -26.63
N LYS A 77 -6.62 -4.27 -26.77
CA LYS A 77 -7.90 -3.66 -27.19
C LYS A 77 -8.30 -2.62 -26.15
N THR A 78 -8.51 -1.38 -26.56
CA THR A 78 -8.90 -0.25 -25.70
C THR A 78 -10.40 0.07 -25.77
N SER A 79 -11.17 -0.63 -26.61
CA SER A 79 -12.62 -0.47 -26.69
C SER A 79 -13.34 -1.44 -25.76
N PHE A 80 -14.05 -0.87 -24.78
CA PHE A 80 -14.89 -1.59 -23.83
C PHE A 80 -16.28 -0.99 -23.80
N SER A 81 -17.32 -1.83 -23.74
CA SER A 81 -18.66 -1.36 -23.44
C SER A 81 -18.73 -1.00 -21.96
N LYS A 82 -18.79 0.29 -21.63
CA LYS A 82 -18.97 0.77 -20.26
C LYS A 82 -20.32 0.30 -19.73
N ASN A 83 -20.36 -0.21 -18.50
CA ASN A 83 -21.62 -0.28 -17.76
C ASN A 83 -22.00 1.14 -17.33
N HIS A 84 -23.04 1.71 -17.94
CA HIS A 84 -23.47 3.09 -17.68
C HIS A 84 -24.21 3.26 -16.34
N ASP A 85 -24.63 2.16 -15.70
CA ASP A 85 -25.35 2.20 -14.42
C ASP A 85 -24.42 2.34 -13.21
N VAL A 86 -23.10 2.18 -13.41
CA VAL A 86 -22.10 2.24 -12.35
C VAL A 86 -21.04 3.28 -12.68
N ASP A 87 -20.92 4.28 -11.83
CA ASP A 87 -19.74 5.13 -11.79
C ASP A 87 -18.65 4.43 -10.98
N TYR A 88 -17.56 4.04 -11.64
CA TYR A 88 -16.44 3.35 -11.02
C TYR A 88 -15.48 4.28 -10.27
N GLU A 89 -15.66 5.60 -10.36
CA GLU A 89 -14.87 6.56 -9.57
C GLU A 89 -15.07 6.34 -8.06
N LYS A 90 -16.22 5.79 -7.64
CA LYS A 90 -16.50 5.40 -6.25
C LYS A 90 -15.52 4.37 -5.68
N TYR A 91 -14.72 3.72 -6.52
CA TYR A 91 -13.70 2.76 -6.13
C TYR A 91 -12.27 3.34 -6.15
N VAL A 92 -12.13 4.65 -6.34
CA VAL A 92 -10.85 5.33 -6.44
C VAL A 92 -10.66 6.25 -5.24
N VAL A 93 -9.61 6.00 -4.46
CA VAL A 93 -9.20 6.85 -3.34
C VAL A 93 -8.19 7.86 -3.86
N ARG A 94 -8.66 9.08 -4.13
CA ARG A 94 -7.85 10.19 -4.66
C ARG A 94 -7.02 10.90 -3.61
N LYS A 95 -7.53 10.89 -2.38
CA LYS A 95 -6.89 11.47 -1.21
C LYS A 95 -7.04 10.49 -0.05
N PRO A 96 -5.97 10.24 0.71
CA PRO A 96 -6.07 9.37 1.86
C PRO A 96 -6.97 9.98 2.92
N LEU A 97 -7.58 9.13 3.73
CA LEU A 97 -8.16 9.56 5.00
C LEU A 97 -7.01 9.82 5.98
N MET A 98 -6.98 11.03 6.56
CA MET A 98 -5.95 11.43 7.52
C MET A 98 -6.39 11.02 8.92
N LEU A 99 -5.62 10.16 9.58
CA LEU A 99 -5.92 9.72 10.95
C LEU A 99 -5.33 10.70 11.96
N GLN A 100 -6.18 11.58 12.49
CA GLN A 100 -5.77 12.53 13.53
C GLN A 100 -5.41 11.80 14.83
N GLY A 101 -4.48 12.34 15.61
CA GLY A 101 -4.12 11.77 16.92
C GLY A 101 -3.01 10.72 16.87
N THR A 102 -2.44 10.44 15.69
CA THR A 102 -1.29 9.54 15.51
C THR A 102 0.03 10.32 15.36
N GLU A 103 0.13 11.51 15.95
CA GLU A 103 1.34 12.34 15.93
C GLU A 103 2.40 11.84 16.92
N VAL A 104 2.83 10.59 16.70
CA VAL A 104 3.64 9.86 17.67
C VAL A 104 5.14 10.08 17.47
N THR A 105 5.62 10.28 16.24
CA THR A 105 7.06 10.41 15.94
C THR A 105 7.36 11.33 14.76
N ASP A 106 8.61 11.80 14.68
CA ASP A 106 9.15 12.66 13.63
C ASP A 106 9.65 11.91 12.39
N ALA A 107 9.89 10.59 12.50
CA ALA A 107 10.44 9.78 11.41
C ALA A 107 9.50 8.69 10.88
N ILE A 108 8.24 8.66 11.31
CA ILE A 108 7.16 8.01 10.58
C ILE A 108 6.24 9.11 10.09
N GLU A 109 5.89 9.07 8.80
CA GLU A 109 4.93 10.01 8.24
C GLU A 109 3.65 10.07 9.08
N SER A 110 3.35 11.28 9.57
CA SER A 110 2.26 11.56 10.50
C SER A 110 1.55 12.87 10.17
N PRO A 111 0.21 12.97 10.27
CA PRO A 111 -0.72 11.89 10.65
C PRO A 111 -0.81 10.77 9.62
N ALA A 112 -1.20 9.56 10.04
CA ALA A 112 -1.24 8.40 9.16
C ALA A 112 -2.20 8.63 7.98
N ARG A 113 -1.81 8.13 6.81
CA ARG A 113 -2.51 8.32 5.53
C ARG A 113 -3.12 7.01 5.05
N ILE A 114 -4.41 6.86 5.29
CA ILE A 114 -5.15 5.63 4.98
C ILE A 114 -5.61 5.67 3.53
N TYR A 115 -5.14 4.71 2.73
CA TYR A 115 -5.46 4.61 1.30
C TYR A 115 -6.50 3.52 1.00
N MET A 116 -6.75 2.61 1.95
CA MET A 116 -7.85 1.66 1.86
C MET A 116 -8.44 1.40 3.24
N SER A 117 -9.76 1.49 3.35
CA SER A 117 -10.54 1.18 4.55
C SER A 117 -12.02 1.09 4.14
N SER A 118 -12.85 0.39 4.92
CA SER A 118 -14.31 0.41 4.77
C SER A 118 -14.92 1.81 4.95
N GLU A 119 -14.18 2.72 5.59
CA GLU A 119 -14.65 4.06 5.92
C GLU A 119 -14.54 4.97 4.69
N ILE A 120 -13.71 4.57 3.72
CA ILE A 120 -13.56 5.21 2.40
C ILE A 120 -14.33 4.41 1.34
N ILE A 121 -14.17 3.08 1.35
CA ILE A 121 -14.78 2.15 0.39
C ILE A 121 -15.56 1.08 1.17
N PRO A 122 -16.88 1.22 1.38
CA PRO A 122 -17.66 0.33 2.25
C PRO A 122 -17.59 -1.17 1.91
N ASP A 123 -17.30 -1.51 0.66
CA ASP A 123 -17.12 -2.90 0.19
C ASP A 123 -15.75 -3.50 0.57
N SER A 124 -14.80 -2.70 1.07
CA SER A 124 -13.44 -3.15 1.37
C SER A 124 -13.41 -4.01 2.64
N GLN A 125 -12.63 -5.10 2.57
CA GLN A 125 -12.24 -5.93 3.71
C GLN A 125 -10.72 -5.91 3.90
N ILE A 126 -10.11 -4.82 3.41
CA ILE A 126 -8.70 -4.52 3.48
C ILE A 126 -8.58 -3.16 4.13
N TYR A 127 -7.69 -3.06 5.10
CA TYR A 127 -7.12 -1.81 5.56
C TYR A 127 -5.68 -1.70 5.06
N THR A 128 -5.29 -0.56 4.52
CA THR A 128 -3.88 -0.24 4.32
C THR A 128 -3.63 1.26 4.37
N ASP A 129 -2.59 1.62 5.11
CA ASP A 129 -1.90 2.89 4.99
C ASP A 129 -0.49 2.65 4.45
N PHE A 130 0.21 3.72 4.11
CA PHE A 130 1.65 3.67 4.05
C PHE A 130 2.24 4.99 4.54
N GLY A 131 3.43 4.90 5.11
CA GLY A 131 4.20 6.05 5.55
C GLY A 131 5.62 6.00 5.03
N TRP A 132 6.15 7.18 4.68
CA TRP A 132 7.58 7.35 4.50
C TRP A 132 8.30 7.32 5.85
N ILE A 133 9.46 6.65 5.86
CA ILE A 133 10.45 6.68 6.94
C ILE A 133 11.63 7.52 6.46
N PRO A 134 11.65 8.86 6.68
CA PRO A 134 12.68 9.74 6.12
C PRO A 134 13.98 9.77 6.94
N GLY A 135 14.00 9.16 8.14
CA GLY A 135 15.13 9.19 9.07
C GLY A 135 15.01 8.16 10.18
N MET A 136 15.93 8.21 11.15
CA MET A 136 15.82 7.43 12.39
C MET A 136 14.64 7.94 13.23
N PRO A 137 13.72 7.06 13.68
CA PRO A 137 12.66 7.44 14.62
C PRO A 137 13.21 7.99 15.94
N GLY A 138 12.72 9.16 16.37
CA GLY A 138 13.04 9.71 17.69
C GLY A 138 12.55 8.83 18.86
N LEU A 139 11.39 8.18 18.68
CA LEU A 139 10.91 7.09 19.54
C LEU A 139 11.21 5.76 18.85
N ASN A 140 11.99 4.89 19.51
CA ASN A 140 12.43 3.62 18.93
C ASN A 140 12.41 2.51 19.99
N PRO A 141 11.51 1.50 19.89
CA PRO A 141 10.60 1.26 18.77
C PRO A 141 9.42 2.24 18.72
N PRO A 142 9.06 2.77 17.55
CA PRO A 142 7.83 3.56 17.39
C PRO A 142 6.58 2.67 17.40
N ILE A 143 6.73 1.38 17.08
CA ILE A 143 5.64 0.39 17.02
C ILE A 143 5.94 -0.70 18.06
N PRO A 144 5.17 -0.77 19.16
CA PRO A 144 5.37 -1.78 20.20
C PRO A 144 4.96 -3.18 19.73
N ASP A 145 5.31 -4.20 20.52
CA ASP A 145 4.78 -5.54 20.32
C ASP A 145 3.28 -5.58 20.56
N HIS A 146 2.57 -6.38 19.76
CA HIS A 146 1.13 -6.57 19.89
C HIS A 146 0.68 -7.85 19.18
N SER A 147 -0.63 -8.10 19.26
CA SER A 147 -1.33 -9.19 18.57
C SER A 147 -2.76 -8.76 18.29
N HIS A 148 -3.35 -9.29 17.23
CA HIS A 148 -4.70 -8.95 16.79
C HIS A 148 -5.44 -10.20 16.26
N ASP A 149 -6.75 -10.11 16.07
CA ASP A 149 -7.62 -11.20 15.59
C ASP A 149 -7.84 -11.23 14.06
N TYR A 150 -7.16 -10.34 13.35
CA TYR A 150 -7.03 -10.29 11.89
C TYR A 150 -5.63 -10.72 11.43
N GLU A 151 -5.46 -10.86 10.12
CA GLU A 151 -4.17 -11.15 9.51
C GLU A 151 -3.53 -9.85 9.02
N GLU A 152 -2.21 -9.77 9.10
CA GLU A 152 -1.45 -8.60 8.64
C GLU A 152 -0.26 -9.01 7.78
N VAL A 153 0.03 -8.21 6.75
CA VAL A 153 1.34 -8.16 6.11
C VAL A 153 1.98 -6.81 6.38
N VAL A 154 3.14 -6.80 7.02
CA VAL A 154 4.00 -5.62 7.15
C VAL A 154 4.99 -5.63 5.99
N LEU A 155 4.88 -4.63 5.11
CA LEU A 155 5.72 -4.50 3.93
C LEU A 155 6.66 -3.30 4.08
N LEU A 156 7.96 -3.59 4.09
CA LEU A 156 9.06 -2.63 4.17
C LEU A 156 9.77 -2.57 2.83
N VAL A 157 9.74 -1.42 2.15
CA VAL A 157 10.21 -1.30 0.76
C VAL A 157 11.25 -0.19 0.62
N GLY A 158 12.44 -0.56 0.18
CA GLY A 158 13.49 0.38 -0.19
C GLY A 158 13.06 1.31 -1.32
N ASN A 159 13.60 2.53 -1.33
CA ASN A 159 13.19 3.56 -2.30
C ASN A 159 14.16 3.73 -3.49
N ASP A 160 15.12 2.83 -3.68
CA ASP A 160 16.08 2.88 -4.79
C ASP A 160 15.64 1.94 -5.94
N PRO A 161 15.13 2.47 -7.06
CA PRO A 161 14.73 1.62 -8.19
C PRO A 161 15.91 0.89 -8.84
N ASN A 162 17.15 1.35 -8.65
CA ASN A 162 18.34 0.65 -9.16
C ASN A 162 18.79 -0.48 -8.23
N ASN A 163 18.42 -0.41 -6.95
CA ASN A 163 18.78 -1.39 -5.92
C ASN A 163 17.56 -1.73 -5.04
N PRO A 164 16.45 -2.24 -5.63
CA PRO A 164 15.16 -2.35 -4.95
C PRO A 164 15.17 -3.30 -3.74
N GLU A 165 16.17 -4.18 -3.69
CA GLU A 165 16.39 -5.12 -2.60
C GLU A 165 17.00 -4.48 -1.36
N ILE A 166 17.65 -3.32 -1.48
CA ILE A 166 18.28 -2.61 -0.36
C ILE A 166 17.22 -1.76 0.32
N LEU A 167 16.94 -2.03 1.60
CA LEU A 167 15.95 -1.25 2.34
C LEU A 167 16.42 0.18 2.60
N GLY A 168 17.72 0.35 2.89
CA GLY A 168 18.25 1.63 3.36
C GLY A 168 18.20 1.79 4.88
N ALA A 169 17.93 0.72 5.63
CA ALA A 169 17.97 0.65 7.08
C ALA A 169 18.32 -0.77 7.52
N GLU A 170 18.76 -0.93 8.77
CA GLU A 170 18.82 -2.22 9.47
C GLU A 170 17.72 -2.23 10.53
N LEU A 171 16.86 -3.25 10.50
CA LEU A 171 15.69 -3.36 11.36
C LEU A 171 15.76 -4.63 12.19
N GLU A 172 15.21 -4.57 13.39
CA GLU A 172 14.92 -5.71 14.25
C GLU A 172 13.41 -5.80 14.45
N PHE A 173 12.83 -6.96 14.17
CA PHE A 173 11.41 -7.23 14.37
C PHE A 173 11.26 -8.54 15.11
N CYS A 174 10.50 -8.56 16.22
CA CYS A 174 10.30 -9.79 16.97
C CYS A 174 9.04 -10.53 16.50
N ILE A 175 9.12 -11.87 16.47
CA ILE A 175 7.97 -12.78 16.32
C ILE A 175 7.98 -13.73 17.50
N ASN A 176 6.91 -13.73 18.32
CA ASN A 176 6.87 -14.49 19.59
C ASN A 176 8.14 -14.31 20.44
N ASP A 177 8.58 -13.06 20.61
CA ASP A 177 9.79 -12.69 21.37
C ASP A 177 11.12 -13.17 20.76
N GLU A 178 11.11 -13.79 19.56
CA GLU A 178 12.31 -14.12 18.81
C GLU A 178 12.68 -12.98 17.85
N PRO A 179 13.85 -12.34 18.01
CA PRO A 179 14.26 -11.22 17.16
C PRO A 179 14.71 -11.69 15.78
N LEU A 180 14.22 -11.01 14.75
CA LEU A 180 14.66 -11.15 13.36
C LEU A 180 15.28 -9.84 12.89
N THR A 181 16.52 -9.88 12.42
CA THR A 181 17.23 -8.71 11.87
C THR A 181 17.28 -8.79 10.35
N PHE A 182 17.00 -7.68 9.67
CA PHE A 182 17.06 -7.60 8.22
C PHE A 182 17.39 -6.18 7.74
N ASN A 183 17.99 -6.08 6.56
CA ASN A 183 18.38 -4.82 5.92
C ASN A 183 17.95 -4.73 4.44
N ARG A 184 17.03 -5.61 4.04
CA ARG A 184 16.49 -5.72 2.68
C ARG A 184 15.01 -5.40 2.66
N THR A 185 14.49 -5.06 1.48
CA THR A 185 13.04 -5.01 1.25
C THR A 185 12.43 -6.33 1.72
N THR A 186 11.47 -6.25 2.64
CA THR A 186 10.98 -7.38 3.42
C THR A 186 9.47 -7.33 3.54
N ALA A 187 8.82 -8.49 3.43
CA ALA A 187 7.41 -8.68 3.74
C ALA A 187 7.31 -9.68 4.90
N ILE A 188 6.56 -9.33 5.93
CA ILE A 188 6.33 -10.18 7.11
C ILE A 188 4.85 -10.46 7.19
N TYR A 189 4.46 -11.73 7.20
CA TYR A 189 3.08 -12.14 7.40
C TYR A 189 2.85 -12.52 8.86
N ALA A 190 1.97 -11.79 9.53
CA ALA A 190 1.50 -12.05 10.88
C ALA A 190 0.10 -12.68 10.82
N PRO A 191 -0.03 -14.01 10.98
CA PRO A 191 -1.34 -14.64 11.14
C PRO A 191 -2.05 -14.17 12.41
N LYS A 192 -3.36 -14.42 12.44
CA LYS A 192 -4.22 -14.11 13.59
C LYS A 192 -3.61 -14.60 14.91
N SER A 193 -3.66 -13.73 15.91
CA SER A 193 -3.18 -13.95 17.28
C SER A 193 -1.68 -14.20 17.43
N LEU A 194 -0.89 -14.11 16.34
CA LEU A 194 0.55 -14.17 16.45
C LEU A 194 1.07 -12.87 17.08
N LYS A 195 1.80 -13.01 18.18
CA LYS A 195 2.52 -11.88 18.78
C LYS A 195 3.65 -11.48 17.85
N HIS A 196 3.69 -10.22 17.45
CA HIS A 196 4.71 -9.68 16.56
C HIS A 196 5.07 -8.25 16.97
N GLY A 197 6.20 -7.76 16.45
CA GLY A 197 6.85 -6.56 16.97
C GLY A 197 7.57 -6.81 18.31
N PRO A 198 8.27 -5.81 18.86
CA PRO A 198 8.33 -4.44 18.35
C PRO A 198 9.12 -4.32 17.04
N LEU A 199 8.89 -3.25 16.28
CA LEU A 199 9.70 -2.91 15.10
C LEU A 199 10.71 -1.82 15.49
N THR A 200 11.99 -2.16 15.48
CA THR A 200 13.09 -1.31 15.94
C THR A 200 14.05 -1.00 14.80
N TRP A 201 14.43 0.27 14.63
CA TRP A 201 15.48 0.67 13.70
C TRP A 201 16.85 0.60 14.40
N LYS A 202 17.79 -0.16 13.84
CA LYS A 202 19.16 -0.32 14.36
C LYS A 202 20.13 0.60 13.63
N ASP A 203 19.88 0.86 12.35
CA ASP A 203 20.65 1.78 11.51
C ASP A 203 19.76 2.39 10.41
N PHE A 204 20.19 3.53 9.87
CA PHE A 204 19.51 4.23 8.78
C PHE A 204 20.51 4.89 7.83
N SER A 205 20.31 4.66 6.54
CA SER A 205 21.11 5.27 5.47
C SER A 205 20.26 5.94 4.39
N ARG A 206 19.01 5.51 4.21
CA ARG A 206 18.12 6.03 3.16
C ARG A 206 16.64 5.88 3.54
N PRO A 207 15.78 6.81 3.08
CA PRO A 207 14.35 6.67 3.27
C PRO A 207 13.78 5.39 2.65
N HIS A 208 12.72 4.87 3.25
CA HIS A 208 11.97 3.70 2.77
C HIS A 208 10.50 3.83 3.13
N LEU A 209 9.69 2.93 2.59
CA LEU A 209 8.26 2.84 2.89
C LEU A 209 8.00 1.76 3.94
N LEU A 210 7.13 2.08 4.89
CA LEU A 210 6.43 1.13 5.74
C LEU A 210 4.96 1.07 5.30
N MET A 211 4.43 -0.13 5.10
CA MET A 211 3.06 -0.36 4.64
C MET A 211 2.46 -1.57 5.38
N PRO A 212 1.64 -1.35 6.42
CA PRO A 212 0.78 -2.38 6.96
C PRO A 212 -0.39 -2.66 6.00
N ILE A 213 -0.68 -3.94 5.81
CA ILE A 213 -1.82 -4.42 5.02
C ILE A 213 -2.58 -5.39 5.90
N VAL A 214 -3.77 -5.00 6.34
CA VAL A 214 -4.64 -5.79 7.20
C VAL A 214 -5.71 -6.45 6.35
N PHE A 215 -5.93 -7.74 6.61
CA PHE A 215 -6.90 -8.57 5.89
C PHE A 215 -8.00 -9.06 6.82
N GLY A 216 -9.21 -9.17 6.27
CA GLY A 216 -10.37 -9.68 7.00
C GLY A 216 -11.12 -8.61 7.78
N THR A 217 -10.61 -7.38 7.81
CA THR A 217 -11.33 -6.17 8.21
C THR A 217 -10.87 -4.98 7.38
N GLY A 218 -11.77 -4.06 7.09
CA GLY A 218 -11.46 -2.74 6.54
C GLY A 218 -11.66 -1.59 7.53
N SER A 219 -12.21 -1.86 8.72
CA SER A 219 -12.62 -0.81 9.65
C SER A 219 -11.42 -0.27 10.40
N LEU A 220 -11.42 1.04 10.66
CA LEU A 220 -10.41 1.68 11.50
C LEU A 220 -10.52 1.24 12.96
N ALA A 221 -11.74 1.02 13.45
CA ALA A 221 -11.97 0.59 14.82
C ALA A 221 -11.39 -0.81 15.07
N GLU A 222 -11.55 -1.72 14.10
CA GLU A 222 -11.02 -3.08 14.19
C GLU A 222 -9.53 -3.14 13.85
N ALA A 223 -9.07 -2.49 12.77
CA ALA A 223 -7.66 -2.47 12.38
C ALA A 223 -6.78 -1.69 13.37
N ALA A 224 -7.39 -0.81 14.18
CA ALA A 224 -6.77 -0.03 15.26
C ALA A 224 -5.35 0.52 14.95
N PRO A 225 -5.14 1.15 13.77
CA PRO A 225 -3.81 1.56 13.33
C PRO A 225 -3.17 2.53 14.32
N ALA A 226 -1.89 2.34 14.61
CA ALA A 226 -1.12 3.17 15.55
C ALA A 226 -1.78 3.36 16.93
N GLY A 227 -2.60 2.38 17.38
CA GLY A 227 -3.31 2.47 18.65
C GLY A 227 -4.53 3.39 18.63
N TYR A 228 -5.15 3.58 17.46
CA TYR A 228 -6.39 4.33 17.27
C TYR A 228 -7.43 3.99 18.35
N LYS A 229 -8.09 5.04 18.87
CA LYS A 229 -9.21 4.98 19.81
C LYS A 229 -10.28 5.94 19.30
N GLU A 230 -11.53 5.48 19.29
CA GLU A 230 -12.72 6.26 18.91
C GLU A 230 -12.92 7.54 19.75
#